data_AF-A0A2S0VQD2-F1
#
_entry.id   AF-A0A2S0VQD2-F1
#
_cell.length_a   1.000
_cell.length_b   1.000
_cell.length_c   1.000
_cell.angle_alpha   90.00
_cell.angle_beta   90.00
_cell.angle_gamma   90.00
#
_symmetry.space_group_name_H-M   'P 1'
#
loop_
_entity.id
_entity.type
_entity.pdbx_description
1 polymer ?
#
loop_
_entity_poly.entity_id
_entity_poly.type
_entity_poly.pdbx_seq_one_letter_code
_entity_poly.pdbx_strand_id
1 'polypeptide(L)'
;MDIKVIVALIGLLGVLASALVQYFLGRQAETRKKLIEIRAQAYLDLVNIVSEIASSSKHSVSRQPNQLKSLTQAKTRAVLVGSDEVVEAIENFWNKFGILATDESFSAFTLIVLAMRKDLTGNNKVSESNLNSALFGSKGSA
;
A
#
# COMPACT_ATOMS: atom_id res chain seq x y z
N MET A 1 -17.51 54.78 -14.55
CA MET A 1 -17.21 54.03 -13.30
C MET A 1 -15.81 54.42 -12.86
N ASP A 2 -15.61 54.78 -11.58
CA ASP A 2 -14.29 55.20 -11.08
C ASP A 2 -13.27 54.05 -11.23
N ILE A 3 -12.06 54.37 -11.71
CA ILE A 3 -10.94 53.41 -11.87
C ILE A 3 -10.69 52.62 -10.58
N LYS A 4 -10.90 53.25 -9.42
CA LYS A 4 -10.76 52.62 -8.09
C LYS A 4 -11.75 51.47 -7.89
N VAL A 5 -12.97 51.61 -8.40
CA VAL A 5 -14.01 50.57 -8.30
C VAL A 5 -13.66 49.38 -9.19
N ILE A 6 -13.13 49.63 -10.40
CA ILE A 6 -12.66 48.57 -11.30
C ILE A 6 -11.53 47.77 -10.65
N VAL A 7 -10.54 48.46 -10.08
CA VAL A 7 -9.41 47.81 -9.39
C VAL A 7 -9.88 46.99 -8.19
N ALA A 8 -10.81 47.52 -7.39
CA ALA A 8 -11.38 46.81 -6.26
C ALA A 8 -12.14 45.53 -6.68
N LEU A 9 -12.92 45.59 -7.77
CA LEU A 9 -13.64 44.43 -8.30
C LEU A 9 -12.68 43.35 -8.82
N ILE A 10 -11.63 43.73 -9.54
CA ILE A 10 -10.61 42.79 -10.02
C ILE A 10 -9.92 42.11 -8.83
N GLY A 11 -9.53 42.88 -7.81
CA GLY A 11 -8.92 42.34 -6.60
C GLY A 11 -9.84 41.34 -5.88
N LEU A 12 -11.13 41.69 -5.72
CA LEU A 12 -12.11 40.82 -5.10
C LEU A 12 -12.31 39.52 -5.90
N LEU A 13 -12.47 39.62 -7.22
CA LEU A 13 -12.61 38.46 -8.10
C LEU A 13 -11.37 37.56 -8.08
N GLY A 14 -10.16 38.15 -8.03
CA GLY A 14 -8.92 37.40 -7.91
C GLY A 14 -8.84 36.58 -6.61
N VAL A 15 -9.21 37.19 -5.47
CA VAL A 15 -9.26 36.50 -4.18
C VAL A 15 -10.30 35.36 -4.23
N LEU A 16 -11.50 35.63 -4.73
CA LEU A 16 -12.56 34.61 -4.82
C LEU A 16 -12.16 33.44 -5.73
N ALA A 17 -11.59 33.73 -6.91
CA ALA A 17 -11.12 32.69 -7.83
C ALA A 17 -10.01 31.83 -7.20
N SER A 18 -9.04 32.47 -6.54
CA SER A 18 -7.94 31.74 -5.89
C SER A 18 -8.41 30.86 -4.72
N ALA A 19 -9.37 31.34 -3.92
CA ALA A 19 -9.94 30.57 -2.82
C ALA A 19 -10.72 29.34 -3.32
N LEU A 20 -11.49 29.48 -4.40
CA LEU A 20 -12.19 28.36 -5.02
C LEU A 20 -11.21 27.31 -5.55
N VAL A 21 -10.18 27.72 -6.28
CA VAL A 21 -9.15 26.80 -6.80
C VAL A 21 -8.46 26.06 -5.65
N GLN A 22 -8.05 26.77 -4.60
CA GLN A 22 -7.42 26.15 -3.42
C GLN A 22 -8.35 25.15 -2.72
N TYR A 23 -9.64 25.48 -2.61
CA TYR A 23 -10.63 24.57 -2.01
C TYR A 23 -10.75 23.26 -2.81
N PHE A 24 -10.91 23.33 -4.13
CA PHE A 24 -11.07 22.14 -4.95
C PHE A 24 -9.80 21.28 -4.98
N LEU A 25 -8.62 21.90 -5.17
CA LEU A 25 -7.34 21.19 -5.16
C LEU A 25 -7.04 20.60 -3.77
N GLY A 26 -7.28 21.35 -2.70
CA GLY A 26 -7.08 20.89 -1.33
C GLY A 26 -7.97 19.69 -0.99
N ARG A 27 -9.25 19.74 -1.39
CA ARG A 27 -10.17 18.63 -1.18
C ARG A 27 -9.76 17.37 -1.95
N GLN A 28 -9.36 17.52 -3.21
CA GLN A 28 -8.89 16.38 -4.02
C GLN A 28 -7.62 15.76 -3.45
N ALA A 29 -6.65 16.59 -3.05
CA ALA A 29 -5.41 16.13 -2.44
C ALA A 29 -5.66 15.38 -1.12
N GLU A 30 -6.57 15.89 -0.27
CA GLU A 30 -6.91 15.27 1.00
C GLU A 30 -7.60 13.91 0.82
N THR A 31 -8.56 13.79 -0.11
CA THR A 31 -9.20 12.51 -0.41
C THR A 31 -8.17 11.48 -0.93
N ARG A 32 -7.26 11.90 -1.81
CA ARG A 32 -6.19 11.03 -2.32
C ARG A 32 -5.25 10.59 -1.21
N LYS A 33 -4.84 11.51 -0.33
CA LYS A 33 -3.98 11.22 0.81
C LYS A 33 -4.61 10.18 1.74
N LYS A 34 -5.88 10.36 2.11
CA LYS A 34 -6.62 9.41 2.95
C LYS A 34 -6.69 8.02 2.33
N LEU A 35 -6.94 7.93 1.02
CA LEU A 35 -6.96 6.63 0.33
C LEU A 35 -5.59 5.93 0.38
N ILE A 36 -4.51 6.67 0.14
CA ILE A 36 -3.14 6.15 0.21
C ILE A 36 -2.81 5.67 1.64
N GLU A 37 -3.20 6.42 2.67
CA GLU A 37 -2.99 6.04 4.07
C GLU A 37 -3.75 4.75 4.44
N ILE A 38 -5.02 4.64 4.03
CA ILE A 38 -5.84 3.44 4.24
C ILE A 38 -5.19 2.21 3.58
N ARG A 39 -4.75 2.36 2.32
CA ARG A 39 -4.06 1.29 1.58
C ARG A 39 -2.75 0.90 2.26
N ALA A 40 -1.92 1.88 2.61
CA ALA A 40 -0.63 1.64 3.25
C ALA A 40 -0.81 0.86 4.55
N GLN A 41 -1.79 1.23 5.38
CA GLN A 41 -2.07 0.50 6.61
C GLN A 41 -2.52 -0.94 6.34
N ALA A 42 -3.46 -1.16 5.41
CA ALA A 42 -3.93 -2.50 5.07
C ALA A 42 -2.80 -3.40 4.54
N TYR A 43 -1.89 -2.84 3.75
CA TYR A 43 -0.73 -3.56 3.21
C TYR A 43 0.29 -3.88 4.29
N LEU A 44 0.59 -2.93 5.18
CA LEU A 44 1.48 -3.16 6.32
C LEU A 44 0.92 -4.23 7.26
N ASP A 45 -0.39 -4.19 7.57
CA ASP A 45 -1.05 -5.21 8.39
C ASP A 45 -0.84 -6.62 7.79
N LEU A 46 -1.00 -6.76 6.47
CA LEU A 46 -0.82 -8.05 5.77
C LEU A 46 0.64 -8.50 5.78
N VAL A 47 1.58 -7.61 5.47
CA VAL A 47 3.01 -7.94 5.46
C VAL A 47 3.48 -8.33 6.87
N ASN A 48 3.04 -7.60 7.89
CA ASN A 48 3.41 -7.87 9.28
C ASN A 48 2.91 -9.23 9.76
N ILE A 49 1.62 -9.56 9.54
CA ILE A 49 1.08 -10.84 10.01
C ILE A 49 1.69 -12.03 9.27
N VAL A 50 1.98 -11.90 7.97
CA VAL A 50 2.69 -12.95 7.23
C VAL A 50 4.11 -13.15 7.77
N SER A 51 4.80 -12.05 8.10
CA SER A 51 6.15 -12.10 8.68
C SER A 51 6.15 -12.71 10.09
N GLU A 52 5.14 -12.39 10.90
CA GLU A 52 4.93 -12.97 12.23
C GLU A 52 4.71 -14.48 12.13
N ILE A 53 3.82 -14.93 11.22
CA ILE A 53 3.54 -16.36 10.99
C ILE A 53 4.76 -17.11 10.47
N ALA A 54 5.54 -16.51 9.57
CA ALA A 54 6.78 -17.11 9.07
C ALA A 54 7.81 -17.27 10.21
N SER A 55 7.93 -16.25 11.06
CA SER A 55 8.85 -16.25 12.20
C SER A 55 8.43 -17.25 13.29
N SER A 56 7.14 -17.37 13.59
CA SER A 56 6.63 -18.33 14.58
C SER A 56 6.80 -19.78 14.13
N SER A 57 6.60 -20.04 12.84
CA SER A 57 6.82 -21.36 12.22
C SER A 57 8.27 -21.83 12.35
N LYS A 58 9.25 -20.91 12.30
CA LYS A 58 10.68 -21.23 12.48
C LYS A 58 11.02 -21.64 13.91
N HIS A 59 10.28 -21.15 14.90
CA HIS A 59 10.53 -21.42 16.32
C HIS A 59 9.67 -22.54 16.89
N SER A 60 9.01 -23.36 16.05
CA SER A 60 8.13 -24.47 16.48
C SER A 60 7.03 -24.05 17.46
N VAL A 61 6.65 -22.77 17.47
CA VAL A 61 5.49 -22.29 18.22
C VAL A 61 4.25 -22.65 17.41
N SER A 62 3.31 -23.39 18.01
CA SER A 62 2.08 -23.77 17.31
C SER A 62 1.35 -22.51 16.82
N ARG A 63 0.85 -22.54 15.57
CA ARG A 63 0.07 -21.44 15.01
C ARG A 63 -1.13 -21.20 15.89
N GLN A 64 -1.15 -20.04 16.54
CA GLN A 64 -2.27 -19.69 17.40
C GLN A 64 -3.50 -19.38 16.54
N PRO A 65 -4.72 -19.80 16.94
CA PRO A 65 -5.96 -19.46 16.23
C PRO A 65 -6.11 -17.96 15.93
N ASN A 66 -5.55 -17.12 16.81
CA ASN A 66 -5.50 -15.67 16.65
C ASN A 66 -4.71 -15.22 15.41
N GLN A 67 -3.63 -15.92 15.04
CA GLN A 67 -2.82 -15.57 13.87
C GLN A 67 -3.58 -15.81 12.56
N LEU A 68 -4.35 -16.90 12.46
CA LEU A 68 -5.18 -17.18 11.29
C LEU A 68 -6.32 -16.18 11.13
N LYS A 69 -6.95 -15.78 12.25
CA LYS A 69 -7.96 -14.73 12.27
C LYS A 69 -7.38 -13.40 11.80
N SER A 70 -6.23 -12.99 12.36
CA SER A 70 -5.54 -11.75 11.97
C SER A 70 -5.11 -11.77 10.52
N LEU A 71 -4.59 -12.90 10.02
CA LEU A 71 -4.22 -13.06 8.61
C LEU A 71 -5.43 -12.88 7.70
N THR A 72 -6.55 -13.53 8.05
CA THR A 72 -7.79 -13.41 7.27
C THR A 72 -8.27 -11.96 7.24
N GLN A 73 -8.28 -11.28 8.39
CA GLN A 73 -8.67 -9.87 8.47
C GLN A 73 -7.76 -8.95 7.64
N ALA A 74 -6.44 -9.14 7.72
CA ALA A 74 -5.47 -8.35 6.97
C ALA A 74 -5.61 -8.57 5.45
N LYS A 75 -5.78 -9.84 5.02
CA LYS A 75 -6.08 -10.18 3.62
C LYS A 75 -7.35 -9.51 3.13
N THR A 76 -8.45 -9.61 3.89
CA THR A 76 -9.73 -9.00 3.50
C THR A 76 -9.60 -7.48 3.33
N ARG A 77 -8.89 -6.80 4.23
CA ARG A 77 -8.65 -5.35 4.08
C ARG A 77 -7.82 -5.05 2.85
N ALA A 78 -6.71 -5.74 2.64
CA ALA A 78 -5.83 -5.52 1.49
C ALA A 78 -6.57 -5.73 0.16
N VAL A 79 -7.40 -6.77 0.06
CA VAL A 79 -8.23 -7.04 -1.12
C VAL A 79 -9.30 -5.97 -1.33
N LEU A 80 -9.91 -5.46 -0.26
CA LEU A 80 -10.97 -4.46 -0.35
C LEU A 80 -10.48 -3.10 -0.87
N VAL A 81 -9.26 -2.70 -0.49
CA VAL A 81 -8.75 -1.34 -0.77
C VAL A 81 -7.70 -1.29 -1.87
N GLY A 82 -7.13 -2.43 -2.23
CA GLY A 82 -6.02 -2.49 -3.18
C GLY A 82 -6.42 -2.39 -4.64
N SER A 83 -5.43 -2.17 -5.51
CA SER A 83 -5.63 -2.24 -6.95
C SER A 83 -5.82 -3.68 -7.42
N ASP A 84 -6.34 -3.84 -8.64
CA ASP A 84 -6.52 -5.13 -9.29
C ASP A 84 -5.21 -5.94 -9.30
N GLU A 85 -4.07 -5.29 -9.58
CA GLU A 85 -2.77 -5.99 -9.59
C GLU A 85 -2.35 -6.50 -8.21
N VAL A 86 -2.73 -5.80 -7.13
CA VAL A 86 -2.48 -6.27 -5.76
C VAL A 86 -3.37 -7.47 -5.45
N VAL A 87 -4.65 -7.40 -5.82
CA VAL A 87 -5.62 -8.49 -5.62
C VAL A 87 -5.18 -9.75 -6.35
N GLU A 88 -4.79 -9.62 -7.63
CA GLU A 88 -4.28 -10.73 -8.44
C GLU A 88 -3.00 -11.33 -7.87
N ALA A 89 -2.06 -10.49 -7.40
CA ALA A 89 -0.82 -10.99 -6.80
C ALA A 89 -1.10 -11.76 -5.50
N ILE A 90 -2.04 -11.28 -4.67
CA ILE A 90 -2.51 -11.98 -3.47
C ILE A 90 -3.14 -13.31 -3.88
N GLU A 91 -4.11 -13.32 -4.79
CA GLU A 91 -4.77 -14.54 -5.23
C GLU A 91 -3.77 -15.61 -5.70
N ASN A 92 -2.82 -15.21 -6.56
CA ASN A 92 -1.79 -16.07 -7.11
C ASN A 92 -0.90 -16.71 -6.03
N PHE A 93 -0.47 -15.94 -5.03
CA PHE A 93 0.37 -16.46 -3.95
C PHE A 93 -0.40 -17.48 -3.08
N TRP A 94 -1.62 -17.14 -2.69
CA TRP A 94 -2.39 -17.98 -1.77
C TRP A 94 -2.91 -19.25 -2.44
N ASN A 95 -3.19 -19.23 -3.74
CA ASN A 95 -3.56 -20.43 -4.50
C ASN A 95 -2.39 -21.39 -4.70
N LYS A 96 -1.18 -20.87 -4.92
CA LYS A 96 -0.01 -21.71 -5.24
C LYS A 96 0.73 -22.19 -4.00
N PHE A 97 0.90 -21.33 -3.01
CA PHE A 97 1.79 -21.60 -1.87
C PHE A 97 1.04 -21.62 -0.55
N GLY A 98 0.16 -20.65 -0.31
CA GLY A 98 -0.62 -20.51 0.93
C GLY A 98 0.20 -20.18 2.19
N ILE A 99 1.50 -20.47 2.19
CA ILE A 99 2.47 -20.22 3.26
C ILE A 99 3.81 -19.76 2.68
N LEU A 100 4.59 -19.09 3.50
CA LEU A 100 5.93 -18.61 3.15
C LEU A 100 6.98 -19.61 3.65
N ALA A 101 7.42 -20.54 2.79
CA ALA A 101 8.25 -21.69 3.19
C ALA A 101 9.37 -22.06 2.19
N THR A 102 9.22 -21.68 0.92
CA THR A 102 10.19 -22.00 -0.15
C THR A 102 10.66 -20.74 -0.87
N ASP A 103 11.76 -20.84 -1.63
CA ASP A 103 12.28 -19.74 -2.45
C ASP A 103 11.24 -19.22 -3.45
N GLU A 104 10.44 -20.10 -4.04
CA GLU A 104 9.36 -19.74 -4.95
C GLU A 104 8.26 -18.97 -4.22
N SER A 105 7.93 -19.36 -2.98
CA SER A 105 6.98 -18.61 -2.15
C SER A 105 7.54 -17.23 -1.77
N PHE A 106 8.85 -17.10 -1.53
CA PHE A 106 9.48 -15.81 -1.28
C PHE A 106 9.40 -14.89 -2.50
N SER A 107 9.71 -15.40 -3.70
CA SER A 107 9.56 -14.64 -4.95
C SER A 107 8.10 -14.23 -5.19
N ALA A 108 7.15 -15.16 -5.06
CA ALA A 108 5.74 -14.86 -5.21
C ALA A 108 5.22 -13.83 -4.19
N PHE A 109 5.68 -13.88 -2.95
CA PHE A 109 5.35 -12.87 -1.95
C PHE A 109 6.01 -11.51 -2.27
N THR A 110 7.21 -11.53 -2.85
CA THR A 110 7.88 -10.31 -3.32
C THR A 110 7.04 -9.60 -4.38
N LEU A 111 6.37 -10.34 -5.27
CA LEU A 111 5.47 -9.78 -6.27
C LEU A 111 4.27 -9.08 -5.65
N ILE A 112 3.71 -9.60 -4.55
CA ILE A 112 2.66 -8.92 -3.79
C ILE A 112 3.17 -7.57 -3.28
N VAL A 113 4.34 -7.54 -2.63
CA VAL A 113 4.93 -6.30 -2.09
C VAL A 113 5.27 -5.33 -3.22
N LEU A 114 5.71 -5.82 -4.38
CA LEU A 114 5.99 -5.00 -5.56
C LEU A 114 4.70 -4.35 -6.10
N ALA A 115 3.60 -5.10 -6.18
CA ALA A 115 2.30 -4.58 -6.56
C ALA A 115 1.81 -3.52 -5.56
N MET A 116 1.90 -3.79 -4.26
CA MET A 116 1.51 -2.83 -3.20
C MET A 116 2.30 -1.52 -3.30
N ARG A 117 3.62 -1.61 -3.52
CA ARG A 117 4.46 -0.43 -3.72
C ARG A 117 4.03 0.38 -4.93
N LYS A 118 3.78 -0.28 -6.07
CA LYS A 118 3.28 0.37 -7.30
C LYS A 118 1.94 1.05 -7.04
N ASP A 119 1.04 0.42 -6.30
CA ASP A 119 -0.29 0.97 -6.00
C ASP A 119 -0.24 2.20 -5.05
N LEU A 120 0.75 2.27 -4.16
CA LEU A 120 0.94 3.43 -3.28
C LEU A 120 1.64 4.61 -3.95
N THR A 121 2.65 4.35 -4.79
CA THR A 121 3.55 5.40 -5.32
C THR A 121 3.31 5.71 -6.80
N GLY A 122 2.61 4.85 -7.52
CA GLY A 122 2.45 4.90 -8.98
C GLY A 122 3.71 4.50 -9.77
N ASN A 123 4.82 4.16 -9.11
CA ASN A 123 6.07 3.79 -9.78
C ASN A 123 6.92 2.84 -8.93
N ASN A 124 7.55 1.85 -9.55
CA ASN A 124 8.48 0.96 -8.88
C ASN A 124 9.79 0.86 -9.67
N LYS A 125 10.87 1.38 -9.09
CA LYS A 125 12.23 1.30 -9.65
C LYS A 125 13.08 0.19 -9.03
N VAL A 126 12.58 -0.43 -7.97
CA VAL A 126 13.29 -1.51 -7.28
C VAL A 126 13.03 -2.80 -8.04
N SER A 127 14.10 -3.51 -8.42
CA SER A 127 13.98 -4.82 -9.05
C SER A 127 13.43 -5.84 -8.05
N GLU A 128 12.73 -6.86 -8.55
CA GLU A 128 12.20 -7.95 -7.73
C GLU A 128 13.33 -8.61 -6.91
N SER A 129 14.47 -8.89 -7.52
CA SER A 129 15.63 -9.49 -6.83
C SER A 129 16.11 -8.66 -5.64
N ASN A 130 16.21 -7.34 -5.79
CA ASN A 130 16.65 -6.46 -4.70
C ASN A 130 15.61 -6.43 -3.57
N LEU A 131 14.33 -6.40 -3.91
CA LEU A 131 13.25 -6.41 -2.93
C LEU A 131 13.17 -7.75 -2.20
N ASN A 132 13.33 -8.86 -2.91
CA ASN A 132 13.37 -10.20 -2.34
C ASN A 132 14.51 -10.33 -1.33
N SER A 133 15.73 -9.90 -1.71
CA SER A 133 16.89 -9.91 -0.81
C SER A 133 16.71 -8.99 0.40
N ALA A 134 16.01 -7.85 0.25
CA ALA A 134 15.72 -6.95 1.36
C ALA A 134 14.69 -7.54 2.35
N LEU A 135 13.72 -8.32 1.86
CA LEU A 135 12.68 -8.93 2.68
C LEU A 135 13.16 -10.21 3.38
N PHE A 136 13.98 -11.03 2.70
CA PHE A 136 14.31 -12.39 3.14
C PHE A 136 15.80 -12.64 3.33
N GLY A 137 16.66 -11.66 3.01
CA GLY A 137 18.11 -11.80 3.02
C GLY A 137 18.66 -12.29 1.67
N SER A 138 19.94 -12.00 1.40
CA SER A 138 20.65 -12.57 0.26
C SER A 138 20.99 -14.03 0.54
N LYS A 139 20.83 -14.92 -0.46
CA LYS A 139 21.37 -16.30 -0.42
C LYS A 139 22.87 -16.25 -0.15
N GLY A 140 23.29 -16.40 1.11
CA GLY A 140 24.70 -16.27 1.51
C GLY A 140 24.98 -15.82 2.95
N SER A 141 23.98 -15.53 3.77
CA SER A 141 24.18 -15.23 5.20
C SER A 141 23.28 -16.13 6.05
N ALA A 142 23.64 -17.42 6.08
CA ALA A 142 23.22 -18.36 7.12
C ALA A 142 24.37 -18.49 8.13
#